data_AF-A0A255DIM6-F1
#
_entry.id   AF-A0A255DIM6-F1
#
_cell.length_a   1.000
_cell.length_b   1.000
_cell.length_c   1.000
_cell.angle_alpha   90.00
_cell.angle_beta   90.00
_cell.angle_gamma   90.00
#
_symmetry.space_group_name_H-M   'P 1'
#
loop_
_entity.id
_entity.type
_entity.pdbx_description
1 polymer ?
#
loop_
_entity_poly.entity_id
_entity_poly.type
_entity_poly.pdbx_seq_one_letter_code
_entity_poly.pdbx_strand_id
1 'polypeptide(L)'
;MEIRRLIGYRDSCAPAEVSFPASALDDAGVARWMREHRLAIDVRTMPELYSAISVGIHPALMTAHADQLTTSDMRRVAALGVGRVVLSSDDHIVALSGAVVGRTQNVLLRMTDATTTDRAWRQFIFDSNDADFAVDAVIGCRSLNLIGLRCEVGTAVDDFVSYPAAIGNMIAQMDHIRRRHGVVLTQLGLGGGRIINSADESIVRRDLVEEIDESVDDACATLRFPRPVVVISAGAQVIGQRAA
;
A
#
# COMPACT_ATOMS: atom_id res chain seq x y z
N MET A 1 10.99 -19.73 8.81
CA MET A 1 10.04 -18.79 9.45
C MET A 1 8.81 -19.56 9.94
N GLU A 2 8.29 -19.31 11.14
CA GLU A 2 7.10 -20.05 11.62
C GLU A 2 5.81 -19.50 10.97
N ILE A 3 5.21 -20.27 10.07
CA ILE A 3 3.92 -19.97 9.41
C ILE A 3 2.83 -19.58 10.43
N ARG A 4 2.85 -20.16 11.64
CA ARG A 4 1.93 -19.82 12.73
C ARG A 4 1.99 -18.33 13.12
N ARG A 5 3.16 -17.70 13.09
CA ARG A 5 3.33 -16.28 13.40
C ARG A 5 2.68 -15.40 12.33
N LEU A 6 2.79 -15.78 11.05
CA LEU A 6 2.14 -15.06 9.96
C LEU A 6 0.61 -15.20 9.97
N ILE A 7 0.11 -16.39 10.32
CA ILE A 7 -1.32 -16.61 10.53
C ILE A 7 -1.82 -15.74 11.68
N GLY A 8 -1.15 -15.79 12.83
CA GLY A 8 -1.51 -14.97 13.99
C GLY A 8 -1.48 -13.47 13.69
N TYR A 9 -0.50 -13.01 12.89
CA TYR A 9 -0.42 -11.62 12.44
C TYR A 9 -1.63 -11.24 11.57
N ARG A 10 -1.89 -12.01 10.51
CA ARG A 10 -3.02 -11.78 9.60
C ARG A 10 -4.34 -11.74 10.36
N ASP A 11 -4.57 -12.74 11.21
CA ASP A 11 -5.85 -12.91 11.90
C ASP A 11 -6.06 -11.80 12.95
N SER A 12 -4.99 -11.31 13.57
CA SER A 12 -5.07 -10.17 14.49
C SER A 12 -5.33 -8.83 13.81
N CYS A 13 -5.07 -8.71 12.51
CA CYS A 13 -5.31 -7.51 11.72
C CYS A 13 -6.74 -7.43 11.16
N ALA A 14 -7.57 -8.46 11.35
CA ALA A 14 -8.96 -8.41 10.91
C ALA A 14 -9.71 -7.23 11.57
N PRO A 15 -10.53 -6.47 10.82
CA PRO A 15 -10.99 -6.75 9.46
C PRO A 15 -10.07 -6.26 8.32
N ALA A 16 -8.92 -5.65 8.61
CA ALA A 16 -7.99 -5.19 7.60
C ALA A 16 -7.36 -6.34 6.82
N GLU A 17 -7.10 -6.12 5.52
CA GLU A 17 -6.28 -7.00 4.71
C GLU A 17 -4.81 -6.83 5.06
N VAL A 18 -4.04 -7.91 4.98
CA VAL A 18 -2.58 -7.87 5.15
C VAL A 18 -1.89 -8.16 3.83
N SER A 19 -1.00 -7.26 3.42
CA SER A 19 -0.05 -7.48 2.31
C SER A 19 1.32 -7.82 2.87
N PHE A 20 1.90 -8.95 2.47
CA PHE A 20 3.22 -9.38 2.93
C PHE A 20 4.31 -8.93 1.95
N PRO A 21 5.50 -8.54 2.41
CA PRO A 21 6.58 -8.17 1.50
C PRO A 21 7.14 -9.41 0.81
N ALA A 22 7.62 -9.23 -0.41
CA ALA A 22 8.14 -10.31 -1.25
C ALA A 22 9.26 -11.14 -0.60
N SER A 23 10.04 -10.56 0.31
CA SER A 23 11.08 -11.28 1.06
C SER A 23 10.54 -12.41 1.93
N ALA A 24 9.24 -12.44 2.26
CA ALA A 24 8.61 -13.58 2.93
C ALA A 24 8.67 -14.87 2.10
N LEU A 25 8.84 -14.75 0.78
CA LEU A 25 8.79 -15.86 -0.17
C LEU A 25 10.13 -16.61 -0.27
N ASP A 26 11.19 -16.14 0.39
CA ASP A 26 12.48 -16.83 0.46
C ASP A 26 12.38 -18.17 1.21
N ASP A 27 11.38 -18.32 2.09
CA ASP A 27 11.03 -19.58 2.74
C ASP A 27 9.99 -20.34 1.90
N ALA A 28 10.39 -21.49 1.33
CA ALA A 28 9.54 -22.29 0.45
C ALA A 28 8.24 -22.78 1.12
N GLY A 29 8.24 -23.02 2.43
CA GLY A 29 7.04 -23.40 3.18
C GLY A 29 6.06 -22.24 3.26
N VAL A 30 6.56 -21.03 3.49
CA VAL A 30 5.77 -19.81 3.54
C VAL A 30 5.26 -19.44 2.15
N ALA A 31 6.10 -19.50 1.13
CA ALA A 31 5.70 -19.23 -0.25
C ALA A 31 4.53 -20.14 -0.68
N ARG A 32 4.61 -21.44 -0.35
CA ARG A 32 3.52 -22.39 -0.58
C ARG A 32 2.24 -21.96 0.15
N TRP A 33 2.33 -21.66 1.44
CA TRP A 33 1.19 -21.24 2.25
C TRP A 33 0.53 -19.97 1.71
N MET A 34 1.32 -18.93 1.41
CA MET A 34 0.83 -17.66 0.86
C MET A 34 0.12 -17.86 -0.48
N ARG A 35 0.68 -18.72 -1.34
CA ARG A 35 0.08 -19.09 -2.63
C ARG A 35 -1.25 -19.81 -2.46
N GLU A 36 -1.32 -20.81 -1.59
CA GLU A 36 -2.54 -21.59 -1.33
C GLU A 36 -3.67 -20.72 -0.74
N HIS A 37 -3.32 -19.73 0.08
CA HIS A 37 -4.27 -18.81 0.71
C HIS A 37 -4.50 -17.53 -0.11
N ARG A 38 -3.88 -17.42 -1.29
CA ARG A 38 -4.01 -16.28 -2.22
C ARG A 38 -3.76 -14.91 -1.55
N LEU A 39 -2.74 -14.84 -0.71
CA LEU A 39 -2.44 -13.62 0.06
C LEU A 39 -1.86 -12.51 -0.82
N ALA A 40 -2.12 -11.27 -0.44
CA ALA A 40 -1.57 -10.10 -1.10
C ALA A 40 -0.06 -9.99 -0.83
N ILE A 41 0.70 -9.62 -1.86
CA ILE A 41 2.16 -9.47 -1.78
C ILE A 41 2.57 -8.07 -2.22
N ASP A 42 3.36 -7.38 -1.42
CA ASP A 42 4.02 -6.12 -1.79
C ASP A 42 5.38 -6.40 -2.43
N VAL A 43 5.62 -5.79 -3.58
CA VAL A 43 6.89 -5.83 -4.31
C VAL A 43 7.37 -4.39 -4.56
N ARG A 44 8.64 -4.09 -4.35
CA ARG A 44 9.23 -2.78 -4.63
C ARG A 44 10.20 -2.82 -5.80
N THR A 45 10.77 -3.98 -6.10
CA THR A 45 11.76 -4.13 -7.17
C THR A 45 11.36 -5.20 -8.19
N MET A 46 11.92 -5.13 -9.40
CA MET A 46 11.71 -6.17 -10.42
C MET A 46 12.24 -7.55 -9.99
N PRO A 47 13.40 -7.70 -9.34
CA PRO A 47 13.84 -8.98 -8.77
C PRO A 47 12.83 -9.60 -7.80
N GLU A 48 12.23 -8.80 -6.91
CA GLU A 48 11.18 -9.27 -6.00
C GLU A 48 9.93 -9.74 -6.76
N LEU A 49 9.49 -8.98 -7.75
CA LEU A 49 8.37 -9.35 -8.61
C LEU A 49 8.61 -10.69 -9.33
N TYR A 50 9.78 -10.86 -9.96
CA TYR A 50 10.11 -12.09 -10.66
C TYR A 50 10.31 -13.27 -9.69
N SER A 51 10.89 -13.04 -8.51
CA SER A 51 10.99 -14.05 -7.46
C SER A 51 9.60 -14.54 -7.04
N ALA A 52 8.66 -13.63 -6.78
CA ALA A 52 7.30 -13.97 -6.40
C ALA A 52 6.57 -14.77 -7.50
N ILE A 53 6.75 -14.39 -8.77
CA ILE A 53 6.22 -15.16 -9.91
C ILE A 53 6.84 -16.56 -9.97
N SER A 54 8.16 -16.68 -9.74
CA SER A 54 8.88 -17.95 -9.83
C SER A 54 8.40 -19.00 -8.82
N VAL A 55 7.91 -18.57 -7.66
CA VAL A 55 7.31 -19.44 -6.63
C VAL A 55 5.80 -19.64 -6.82
N GLY A 56 5.25 -19.11 -7.91
CA GLY A 56 3.86 -19.32 -8.33
C GLY A 56 2.83 -18.37 -7.72
N ILE A 57 3.24 -17.21 -7.19
CA ILE A 57 2.30 -16.15 -6.84
C ILE A 57 1.76 -15.50 -8.12
N HIS A 58 0.44 -15.39 -8.23
CA HIS A 58 -0.18 -14.75 -9.39
C HIS A 58 0.03 -13.23 -9.33
N PRO A 59 0.46 -12.55 -10.42
CA PRO A 59 0.66 -11.09 -10.44
C PRO A 59 -0.54 -10.25 -9.97
N ALA A 60 -1.78 -10.73 -10.18
CA ALA A 60 -3.01 -10.08 -9.73
C ALA A 60 -3.12 -9.94 -8.20
N LEU A 61 -2.35 -10.74 -7.43
CA LEU A 61 -2.28 -10.63 -5.97
C LEU A 61 -1.21 -9.64 -5.50
N MET A 62 -0.40 -9.12 -6.42
CA MET A 62 0.74 -8.27 -6.10
C MET A 62 0.38 -6.78 -6.14
N THR A 63 1.00 -6.02 -5.26
CA THR A 63 1.03 -4.57 -5.25
C THR A 63 2.46 -4.11 -5.51
N ALA A 64 2.70 -3.51 -6.68
CA ALA A 64 4.00 -2.96 -7.02
C ALA A 64 4.14 -1.52 -6.54
N HIS A 65 5.18 -1.22 -5.79
CA HIS A 65 5.52 0.14 -5.36
C HIS A 65 6.49 0.76 -6.35
N ALA A 66 6.09 1.87 -6.97
CA ALA A 66 6.85 2.47 -8.07
C ALA A 66 8.09 3.27 -7.62
N ASP A 67 8.27 3.48 -6.32
CA ASP A 67 9.32 4.34 -5.78
C ASP A 67 10.75 3.84 -6.06
N GLN A 68 10.92 2.55 -6.34
CA GLN A 68 12.18 1.96 -6.78
C GLN A 68 12.13 1.41 -8.21
N LEU A 69 11.09 1.73 -8.99
CA LEU A 69 10.91 1.24 -10.34
C LEU A 69 11.26 2.32 -11.37
N THR A 70 11.92 1.91 -12.46
CA THR A 70 12.15 2.80 -13.60
C THR A 70 10.92 2.88 -14.50
N THR A 71 10.84 3.89 -15.37
CA THR A 71 9.86 3.96 -16.46
C THR A 71 9.80 2.67 -17.30
N SER A 72 10.93 1.98 -17.49
CA SER A 72 10.98 0.73 -18.24
C SER A 72 10.39 -0.44 -17.45
N ASP A 73 10.54 -0.43 -16.12
CA ASP A 73 9.94 -1.42 -15.22
C ASP A 73 8.42 -1.28 -15.16
N MET A 74 7.90 -0.05 -15.18
CA MET A 74 6.45 0.19 -15.24
C MET A 74 5.79 -0.49 -16.44
N ARG A 75 6.48 -0.55 -17.59
CA ARG A 75 6.00 -1.31 -18.76
C ARG A 75 5.94 -2.80 -18.50
N ARG A 76 6.92 -3.35 -17.78
CA ARG A 76 6.95 -4.77 -17.42
C ARG A 76 5.87 -5.10 -16.40
N VAL A 77 5.71 -4.28 -15.36
CA VAL A 77 4.62 -4.38 -14.38
C VAL A 77 3.26 -4.37 -15.07
N ALA A 78 3.05 -3.46 -16.03
CA ALA A 78 1.82 -3.40 -16.82
C ALA A 78 1.63 -4.64 -17.71
N ALA A 79 2.68 -5.15 -18.34
CA ALA A 79 2.60 -6.35 -19.19
C ALA A 79 2.35 -7.64 -18.39
N LEU A 80 2.89 -7.74 -17.16
CA LEU A 80 2.77 -8.92 -16.30
C LEU A 80 1.41 -9.07 -15.62
N GLY A 81 0.52 -8.07 -15.73
CA GLY A 81 -0.81 -8.18 -15.14
C GLY A 81 -0.82 -7.94 -13.62
N VAL A 82 0.10 -7.12 -13.10
CA VAL A 82 0.14 -6.81 -11.65
C VAL A 82 -1.19 -6.20 -11.19
N GLY A 83 -1.67 -6.65 -10.02
CA GLY A 83 -2.99 -6.31 -9.52
C GLY A 83 -3.15 -4.83 -9.17
N ARG A 84 -2.18 -4.27 -8.44
CA ARG A 84 -2.19 -2.88 -7.97
C ARG A 84 -0.82 -2.24 -8.17
N VAL A 85 -0.79 -0.94 -8.46
CA VAL A 85 0.45 -0.17 -8.52
C VAL A 85 0.35 1.08 -7.66
N VAL A 86 1.29 1.27 -6.74
CA VAL A 86 1.39 2.48 -5.91
C VAL A 86 2.28 3.48 -6.65
N LEU A 87 1.68 4.58 -7.10
CA LEU A 87 2.33 5.67 -7.81
C LEU A 87 2.74 6.77 -6.84
N SER A 88 3.84 7.44 -7.13
CA SER A 88 4.43 8.39 -6.19
C SER A 88 5.06 9.62 -6.86
N SER A 89 4.91 9.74 -8.17
CA SER A 89 5.28 10.91 -8.96
C SER A 89 4.51 10.94 -10.28
N ASP A 90 4.47 12.10 -10.93
CA ASP A 90 3.83 12.29 -12.24
C ASP A 90 4.49 11.44 -13.34
N ASP A 91 5.82 11.28 -13.27
CA ASP A 91 6.57 10.40 -14.17
C ASP A 91 6.04 8.96 -14.12
N HIS A 92 5.66 8.48 -12.93
CA HIS A 92 5.10 7.13 -12.78
C HIS A 92 3.69 7.03 -13.39
N ILE A 93 2.88 8.08 -13.26
CA ILE A 93 1.54 8.17 -13.88
C ILE A 93 1.66 8.12 -15.40
N VAL A 94 2.52 8.94 -15.99
CA VAL A 94 2.76 8.98 -17.44
C VAL A 94 3.34 7.64 -17.94
N ALA A 95 4.34 7.11 -17.25
CA ALA A 95 4.96 5.84 -17.61
C ALA A 95 3.97 4.67 -17.64
N LEU A 96 3.14 4.56 -16.59
CA LEU A 96 2.18 3.46 -16.46
C LEU A 96 0.99 3.62 -17.42
N SER A 97 0.41 4.82 -17.51
CA SER A 97 -0.75 5.07 -18.37
C SER A 97 -0.46 4.76 -19.84
N GLY A 98 0.74 5.08 -20.32
CA GLY A 98 1.20 4.76 -21.68
C GLY A 98 1.64 3.30 -21.88
N ALA A 99 1.81 2.53 -20.80
CA ALA A 99 2.21 1.13 -20.84
C ALA A 99 1.04 0.15 -20.83
N VAL A 100 -0.09 0.54 -20.26
CA VAL A 100 -1.26 -0.32 -20.09
C VAL A 100 -2.02 -0.42 -21.41
N VAL A 101 -2.20 -1.65 -21.91
CA VAL A 101 -2.89 -1.94 -23.18
C VAL A 101 -4.01 -2.94 -22.94
N GLY A 102 -5.21 -2.65 -23.45
CA GLY A 102 -6.35 -3.57 -23.45
C GLY A 102 -6.96 -3.88 -22.07
N ARG A 103 -6.54 -3.16 -21.01
CA ARG A 103 -7.07 -3.29 -19.65
C ARG A 103 -7.01 -1.95 -18.92
N THR A 104 -7.55 -1.92 -17.71
CA THR A 104 -7.39 -0.81 -16.78
C THR A 104 -6.56 -1.27 -15.59
N GLN A 105 -5.53 -0.51 -15.22
CA GLN A 105 -4.66 -0.81 -14.09
C GLN A 105 -5.16 -0.11 -12.84
N ASN A 106 -5.41 -0.88 -11.77
CA ASN A 106 -5.73 -0.30 -10.48
C ASN A 106 -4.47 0.35 -9.88
N VAL A 107 -4.63 1.58 -9.40
CA VAL A 107 -3.55 2.36 -8.83
C VAL A 107 -3.94 3.00 -7.51
N LEU A 108 -2.94 3.19 -6.65
CA LEU A 108 -3.02 4.00 -5.46
C LEU A 108 -2.01 5.14 -5.57
N LEU A 109 -2.29 6.28 -4.96
CA LEU A 109 -1.29 7.35 -4.80
C LEU A 109 -0.61 7.24 -3.44
N ARG A 110 0.72 7.31 -3.42
CA ARG A 110 1.51 7.41 -2.20
C ARG A 110 1.50 8.86 -1.70
N MET A 111 1.03 9.03 -0.48
CA MET A 111 0.81 10.30 0.17
C MET A 111 1.68 10.45 1.43
N THR A 112 2.01 11.69 1.81
CA THR A 112 2.73 12.04 3.05
C THR A 112 2.20 13.36 3.62
N ASP A 113 2.27 13.54 4.93
CA ASP A 113 2.10 14.83 5.62
C ASP A 113 3.41 15.61 5.77
N ALA A 114 4.55 14.96 5.51
CA ALA A 114 5.85 15.58 5.60
C ALA A 114 6.13 16.45 4.36
N THR A 115 6.41 17.73 4.60
CA THR A 115 7.05 18.58 3.62
C THR A 115 8.53 18.19 3.54
N THR A 116 8.85 17.08 2.88
CA THR A 116 10.25 16.68 2.71
C THR A 116 10.97 17.76 1.91
N THR A 117 12.17 18.16 2.33
CA THR A 117 13.07 18.98 1.50
C THR A 117 13.89 18.13 0.53
N ASP A 118 13.86 16.80 0.72
CA ASP A 118 14.62 15.85 -0.08
C ASP A 118 13.71 15.20 -1.14
N ARG A 119 13.85 15.71 -2.39
CA ARG A 119 13.14 15.21 -3.58
C ARG A 119 13.46 13.75 -3.93
N ALA A 120 14.43 13.12 -3.24
CA ALA A 120 14.78 11.71 -3.45
C ALA A 120 13.62 10.76 -3.11
N TRP A 121 12.79 11.11 -2.14
CA TRP A 121 11.64 10.29 -1.73
C TRP A 121 10.39 10.83 -2.42
N ARG A 122 10.16 10.35 -3.65
CA ARG A 122 9.00 10.71 -4.48
C ARG A 122 7.70 10.30 -3.78
N GLN A 123 6.90 11.26 -3.34
CA GLN A 123 5.56 11.08 -2.77
C GLN A 123 4.75 12.38 -2.88
N PHE A 124 3.43 12.29 -2.87
CA PHE A 124 2.54 13.45 -2.95
C PHE A 124 2.19 13.97 -1.55
N ILE A 125 2.22 15.28 -1.36
CA ILE A 125 1.92 15.88 -0.05
C ILE A 125 0.40 16.08 0.06
N PHE A 126 -0.21 15.73 1.19
CA PHE A 126 -1.64 16.00 1.44
C PHE A 126 -1.96 17.49 1.29
N ASP A 127 -3.19 17.79 0.85
CA ASP A 127 -3.68 19.16 0.66
C ASP A 127 -2.77 20.04 -0.23
N SER A 128 -2.02 19.43 -1.14
CA SER A 128 -1.15 20.14 -2.08
C SER A 128 -1.71 20.15 -3.51
N ASN A 129 -1.38 21.20 -4.27
CA ASN A 129 -1.72 21.27 -5.69
C ASN A 129 -1.12 20.08 -6.47
N ASP A 130 0.08 19.62 -6.10
CA ASP A 130 0.72 18.48 -6.75
C ASP A 130 -0.09 17.19 -6.57
N ALA A 131 -0.65 16.96 -5.38
CA ALA A 131 -1.55 15.83 -5.14
C ALA A 131 -2.85 15.96 -5.96
N ASP A 132 -3.45 17.14 -6.03
CA ASP A 132 -4.65 17.38 -6.84
C ASP A 132 -4.38 17.17 -8.34
N PHE A 133 -3.24 17.64 -8.85
CA PHE A 133 -2.83 17.40 -10.23
C PHE A 133 -2.59 15.93 -10.52
N ALA A 134 -2.00 15.19 -9.59
CA ALA A 134 -1.80 13.75 -9.72
C ALA A 134 -3.14 13.00 -9.77
N VAL A 135 -4.11 13.37 -8.92
CA VAL A 135 -5.48 12.84 -8.95
C VAL A 135 -6.15 13.14 -10.29
N ASP A 136 -6.12 14.41 -10.72
CA ASP A 136 -6.69 14.85 -12.00
C ASP A 136 -6.08 14.04 -13.18
N ALA A 137 -4.76 13.83 -13.15
CA ALA A 137 -4.05 13.08 -14.18
C ALA A 137 -4.45 11.60 -14.21
N VAL A 138 -4.56 10.93 -13.06
CA VAL A 138 -4.97 9.52 -13.00
C VAL A 138 -6.43 9.36 -13.43
N ILE A 139 -7.34 10.19 -12.92
CA ILE A 139 -8.77 10.13 -13.26
C ILE A 139 -9.00 10.45 -14.75
N GLY A 140 -8.20 11.33 -15.33
CA GLY A 140 -8.23 11.64 -16.77
C GLY A 140 -7.74 10.49 -17.68
N CYS A 141 -7.02 9.51 -17.13
CA CYS A 141 -6.47 8.40 -17.90
C CYS A 141 -7.39 7.17 -17.89
N ARG A 142 -8.01 6.84 -19.02
CA ARG A 142 -8.89 5.65 -19.15
C ARG A 142 -8.20 4.31 -18.87
N SER A 143 -6.86 4.27 -19.00
CA SER A 143 -6.06 3.07 -18.73
C SER A 143 -5.74 2.88 -17.24
N LEU A 144 -6.04 3.86 -16.39
CA LEU A 144 -5.83 3.80 -14.95
C LEU A 144 -7.16 3.86 -14.19
N ASN A 145 -7.20 3.23 -13.03
CA ASN A 145 -8.32 3.29 -12.10
C ASN A 145 -7.79 3.64 -10.71
N LEU A 146 -8.04 4.87 -10.26
CA LEU A 146 -7.66 5.31 -8.92
C LEU A 146 -8.57 4.62 -7.92
N ILE A 147 -8.03 3.65 -7.17
CA ILE A 147 -8.83 2.88 -6.20
C ILE A 147 -8.60 3.31 -4.76
N GLY A 148 -7.54 4.06 -4.47
CA GLY A 148 -7.16 4.33 -3.10
C GLY A 148 -5.94 5.23 -2.92
N LEU A 149 -5.62 5.48 -1.66
CA LEU A 149 -4.42 6.17 -1.22
C LEU A 149 -3.58 5.24 -0.35
N ARG A 150 -2.29 5.53 -0.24
CA ARG A 150 -1.37 4.84 0.67
C ARG A 150 -0.45 5.86 1.34
N CYS A 151 -0.12 5.66 2.61
CA CYS A 151 0.98 6.35 3.26
C CYS A 151 1.85 5.37 4.05
N GLU A 152 2.99 5.84 4.57
CA GLU A 152 3.85 5.09 5.49
C GLU A 152 3.73 5.69 6.89
N VAL A 153 3.76 4.85 7.92
CA VAL A 153 3.61 5.27 9.33
C VAL A 153 4.79 4.78 10.18
N GLY A 154 5.51 5.73 10.79
CA GLY A 154 6.44 5.47 11.90
C GLY A 154 7.80 4.82 11.58
N THR A 155 8.36 4.91 10.38
CA THR A 155 9.68 4.33 10.06
C THR A 155 10.76 5.31 9.58
N ALA A 156 10.37 6.42 8.96
CA ALA A 156 11.28 7.47 8.49
C ALA A 156 10.92 8.84 9.10
N VAL A 157 11.81 9.82 8.93
CA VAL A 157 11.57 11.21 9.33
C VAL A 157 10.33 11.79 8.62
N ASP A 158 10.03 11.28 7.42
CA ASP A 158 8.94 11.75 6.57
C ASP A 158 7.66 10.89 6.65
N ASP A 159 7.59 9.96 7.60
CA ASP A 159 6.41 9.13 7.83
C ASP A 159 5.48 9.78 8.87
N PHE A 160 4.20 9.39 8.81
CA PHE A 160 3.25 9.80 9.84
C PHE A 160 3.70 9.37 11.23
N VAL A 161 3.46 10.27 12.19
CA VAL A 161 3.81 10.05 13.60
C VAL A 161 2.90 9.00 14.25
N SER A 162 1.65 8.88 13.80
CA SER A 162 0.67 7.90 14.31
C SER A 162 -0.36 7.47 13.25
N TYR A 163 -0.97 6.30 13.48
CA TYR A 163 -2.02 5.76 12.62
C TYR A 163 -3.29 6.63 12.59
N PRO A 164 -3.82 7.13 13.72
CA PRO A 164 -4.99 8.01 13.71
C PRO A 164 -4.81 9.26 12.84
N ALA A 165 -3.63 9.89 12.90
CA ALA A 165 -3.32 11.08 12.08
C ALA A 165 -3.26 10.72 10.58
N ALA A 166 -2.60 9.61 10.24
CA ALA A 166 -2.52 9.10 8.87
C ALA A 166 -3.90 8.81 8.28
N ILE A 167 -4.75 8.12 9.05
CA ILE A 167 -6.10 7.74 8.65
C ILE A 167 -6.98 8.99 8.47
N GLY A 168 -6.92 9.93 9.40
CA GLY A 168 -7.64 11.19 9.30
C GLY A 168 -7.32 11.95 8.00
N ASN A 169 -6.03 12.12 7.70
CA ASN A 169 -5.58 12.79 6.47
C ASN A 169 -5.96 12.02 5.21
N MET A 170 -5.84 10.68 5.22
CA MET A 170 -6.25 9.85 4.08
C MET A 170 -7.75 9.93 3.80
N ILE A 171 -8.61 9.78 4.81
CA ILE A 171 -10.06 9.86 4.61
C ILE A 171 -10.47 11.29 4.22
N ALA A 172 -9.84 12.33 4.77
CA ALA A 172 -10.07 13.71 4.37
C ALA A 172 -9.73 13.93 2.88
N GLN A 173 -8.58 13.44 2.42
CA GLN A 173 -8.19 13.52 1.00
C GLN A 173 -9.12 12.67 0.11
N MET A 174 -9.52 11.47 0.53
CA MET A 174 -10.47 10.63 -0.21
C MET A 174 -11.84 11.32 -0.33
N ASP A 175 -12.30 12.00 0.71
CA ASP A 175 -13.52 12.81 0.68
C ASP A 175 -13.39 14.05 -0.22
N HIS A 176 -12.22 14.71 -0.21
CA HIS A 176 -11.93 15.79 -1.16
C HIS A 176 -12.05 15.31 -2.62
N ILE A 177 -11.42 14.18 -2.95
CA ILE A 177 -11.49 13.56 -4.27
C ILE A 177 -12.94 13.21 -4.63
N ARG A 178 -13.71 12.64 -3.68
CA ARG A 178 -15.15 12.36 -3.86
C ARG A 178 -15.95 13.61 -4.20
N ARG A 179 -15.75 14.70 -3.47
CA ARG A 179 -16.49 15.96 -3.69
C ARG A 179 -16.12 16.63 -5.02
N ARG A 180 -14.84 16.59 -5.40
CA ARG A 180 -14.33 17.22 -6.63
C ARG A 180 -14.66 16.41 -7.90
N HIS A 181 -14.56 15.08 -7.83
CA HIS A 181 -14.64 14.20 -9.00
C HIS A 181 -15.86 13.28 -9.03
N GLY A 182 -16.60 13.16 -7.93
CA GLY A 182 -17.67 12.17 -7.81
C GLY A 182 -17.16 10.73 -7.70
N VAL A 183 -15.86 10.53 -7.48
CA VAL A 183 -15.22 9.20 -7.39
C VAL A 183 -15.04 8.81 -5.93
N VAL A 184 -15.58 7.66 -5.54
CA VAL A 184 -15.39 7.10 -4.19
C VAL A 184 -14.23 6.13 -4.22
N LEU A 185 -13.14 6.49 -3.54
CA LEU A 185 -12.01 5.60 -3.35
C LEU A 185 -12.36 4.51 -2.33
N THR A 186 -11.89 3.28 -2.58
CA THR A 186 -12.32 2.07 -1.86
C THR A 186 -11.20 1.39 -1.08
N GLN A 187 -9.94 1.79 -1.28
CA GLN A 187 -8.79 1.24 -0.56
C GLN A 187 -8.02 2.33 0.19
N LEU A 188 -7.61 2.00 1.40
CA LEU A 188 -6.75 2.80 2.26
C LEU A 188 -5.55 1.93 2.66
N GLY A 189 -4.36 2.29 2.17
CA GLY A 189 -3.12 1.55 2.40
C GLY A 189 -2.30 2.15 3.54
N LEU A 190 -1.95 1.33 4.53
CA LEU A 190 -1.07 1.71 5.63
C LEU A 190 0.23 0.90 5.53
N GLY A 191 1.28 1.59 5.12
CA GLY A 191 2.66 1.11 5.22
C GLY A 191 3.27 1.45 6.58
N GLY A 192 4.47 0.92 6.85
CA GLY A 192 5.23 1.26 8.05
C GLY A 192 5.24 0.19 9.16
N GLY A 193 6.45 -0.14 9.59
CA GLY A 193 6.79 -1.25 10.49
C GLY A 193 7.02 -0.90 11.96
N ARG A 194 6.48 0.22 12.49
CA ARG A 194 6.72 0.53 13.92
C ARG A 194 5.92 -0.31 14.91
N ILE A 195 4.89 -1.05 14.51
CA ILE A 195 3.93 -1.58 15.51
C ILE A 195 3.94 -3.09 15.67
N ILE A 196 5.14 -3.68 15.55
CA ILE A 196 5.34 -5.03 16.07
C ILE A 196 6.77 -5.18 16.59
N ASN A 197 7.28 -4.12 17.22
CA ASN A 197 8.56 -4.14 17.94
C ASN A 197 8.33 -4.30 19.45
N SER A 198 7.37 -5.15 19.85
CA SER A 198 7.22 -5.57 21.25
C SER A 198 7.62 -7.03 21.37
N ALA A 199 8.55 -7.30 22.29
CA ALA A 199 8.93 -8.65 22.71
C ALA A 199 7.75 -9.45 23.30
N ASP A 200 6.61 -8.79 23.58
CA ASP A 200 5.30 -9.38 23.86
C ASP A 200 4.37 -9.19 22.65
N GLU A 201 4.29 -10.22 21.79
CA GLU A 201 3.85 -10.07 20.40
C GLU A 201 2.33 -10.07 20.16
N SER A 202 1.45 -10.48 21.09
CA SER A 202 0.03 -10.71 20.75
C SER A 202 -0.97 -9.66 21.25
N ILE A 203 -0.63 -8.92 22.31
CA ILE A 203 -1.53 -7.95 22.97
C ILE A 203 -1.39 -6.57 22.33
N VAL A 204 -0.16 -6.05 22.23
CA VAL A 204 0.17 -4.76 21.60
C VAL A 204 -0.32 -4.65 20.14
N ARG A 205 -0.49 -5.79 19.47
CA ARG A 205 -0.98 -5.86 18.10
C ARG A 205 -2.50 -5.72 18.00
N ARG A 206 -3.26 -6.22 18.97
CA ARG A 206 -4.72 -6.08 18.99
C ARG A 206 -5.11 -4.65 19.30
N ASP A 207 -4.46 -4.05 20.30
CA ASP A 207 -4.70 -2.65 20.67
C ASP A 207 -4.43 -1.70 19.50
N LEU A 208 -3.39 -1.97 18.70
CA LEU A 208 -3.16 -1.20 17.48
C LEU A 208 -4.28 -1.38 16.46
N VAL A 209 -4.65 -2.63 16.16
CA VAL A 209 -5.62 -2.89 15.10
C VAL A 209 -6.97 -2.29 15.49
N GLU A 210 -7.32 -2.33 16.77
CA GLU A 210 -8.46 -1.62 17.35
C GLU A 210 -8.31 -0.11 17.18
N GLU A 211 -7.15 0.49 17.51
CA GLU A 211 -6.89 1.92 17.26
C GLU A 211 -7.05 2.31 15.79
N ILE A 212 -6.57 1.47 14.86
CA ILE A 212 -6.74 1.67 13.41
C ILE A 212 -8.22 1.57 13.04
N ASP A 213 -8.93 0.54 13.53
CA ASP A 213 -10.32 0.26 13.20
C ASP A 213 -11.24 1.40 13.65
N GLU A 214 -11.08 1.82 14.91
CA GLU A 214 -11.75 2.96 15.55
C GLU A 214 -11.43 4.27 14.81
N SER A 215 -10.14 4.53 14.50
CA SER A 215 -9.75 5.74 13.77
C SER A 215 -10.41 5.82 12.39
N VAL A 216 -10.53 4.69 11.69
CA VAL A 216 -11.23 4.65 10.39
C VAL A 216 -12.73 4.90 10.59
N ASP A 217 -13.35 4.29 11.61
CA ASP A 217 -14.79 4.48 11.88
C ASP A 217 -15.10 5.93 12.24
N ASP A 218 -14.31 6.53 13.13
CA ASP A 218 -14.46 7.92 13.55
C ASP A 218 -14.27 8.88 12.38
N ALA A 219 -13.22 8.70 11.56
CA ALA A 219 -12.98 9.53 10.40
C ALA A 219 -14.09 9.40 9.34
N CYS A 220 -14.53 8.16 9.07
CA CYS A 220 -15.62 7.89 8.14
C CYS A 220 -16.95 8.47 8.62
N ALA A 221 -17.27 8.33 9.92
CA ALA A 221 -18.48 8.90 10.52
C ALA A 221 -18.47 10.43 10.46
N THR A 222 -17.33 11.04 10.81
CA THR A 222 -17.14 12.50 10.79
C THR A 222 -17.36 13.08 9.40
N LEU A 223 -16.80 12.45 8.36
CA LEU A 223 -16.86 12.94 6.98
C LEU A 223 -18.02 12.33 6.16
N ARG A 224 -18.83 11.47 6.78
CA ARG A 224 -19.88 10.68 6.12
C ARG A 224 -19.34 9.97 4.87
N PHE A 225 -18.15 9.41 5.00
CA PHE A 225 -17.44 8.70 3.95
C PHE A 225 -17.68 7.19 4.10
N PRO A 226 -17.92 6.43 3.01
CA PRO A 226 -18.09 4.99 3.10
C PRO A 226 -16.77 4.34 3.55
N ARG A 227 -16.84 3.43 4.52
CA ARG A 227 -15.66 2.75 5.07
C ARG A 227 -14.87 2.04 3.97
N PRO A 228 -13.60 2.41 3.70
CA PRO A 228 -12.78 1.73 2.72
C PRO A 228 -12.21 0.42 3.27
N VAL A 229 -11.74 -0.44 2.37
CA VAL A 229 -10.92 -1.59 2.75
C VAL A 229 -9.56 -1.09 3.18
N VAL A 230 -9.19 -1.38 4.42
CA VAL A 230 -7.87 -1.09 4.98
C VAL A 230 -6.91 -2.20 4.58
N VAL A 231 -5.75 -1.84 4.03
CA VAL A 231 -4.68 -2.77 3.67
C VAL A 231 -3.42 -2.40 4.44
N ILE A 232 -2.96 -3.28 5.32
CA ILE A 232 -1.75 -3.09 6.14
C ILE A 232 -0.59 -3.85 5.49
N SER A 233 0.54 -3.18 5.27
CA SER A 233 1.79 -3.84 4.90
C SER A 233 2.45 -4.48 6.12
N ALA A 234 2.70 -5.79 6.06
CA ALA A 234 3.56 -6.43 7.04
C ALA A 234 4.99 -5.90 6.90
N GLY A 235 5.61 -5.48 8.00
CA GLY A 235 7.02 -5.10 8.00
C GLY A 235 7.96 -6.30 7.83
N ALA A 236 9.18 -6.08 7.32
CA ALA A 236 10.20 -7.12 7.18
C ALA A 236 10.56 -7.81 8.53
N GLN A 237 10.35 -7.13 9.66
CA GLN A 237 10.53 -7.67 11.01
C GLN A 237 9.55 -8.81 11.34
N VAL A 238 8.35 -8.82 10.72
CA VAL A 238 7.38 -9.92 10.85
C VAL A 238 7.94 -11.23 10.31
N ILE A 239 8.85 -11.12 9.34
CA ILE A 239 9.48 -12.26 8.66
C ILE A 239 10.73 -12.76 9.39
N GLY A 240 11.19 -12.04 10.41
CA GLY A 240 12.33 -12.44 11.25
C GLY A 240 13.69 -12.02 10.67
N GLN A 241 13.75 -11.13 9.69
CA GLN A 241 15.01 -10.52 9.28
C GLN A 241 15.40 -9.44 10.29
N ARG A 242 16.54 -9.63 10.96
CA ARG A 242 17.26 -8.52 11.61
C ARG A 242 17.54 -7.47 10.54
N ALA A 243 17.23 -6.21 10.84
CA ALA A 243 17.81 -5.11 10.08
C ALA A 243 19.33 -5.32 10.06
N ALA A 244 19.90 -5.39 8.86
CA ALA A 244 21.34 -5.51 8.68
C ALA A 244 22.08 -4.28 9.22
#